data_AF-A0A964EQX0-F1
#
_entry.id   AF-A0A964EQX0-F1
#
_cell.length_a   1.000
_cell.length_b   1.000
_cell.length_c   1.000
_cell.angle_alpha   90.00
_cell.angle_beta   90.00
_cell.angle_gamma   90.00
#
_symmetry.space_group_name_H-M   'P 1'
#
loop_
_entity.id
_entity.type
_entity.pdbx_description
1 polymer ?
#
loop_
_entity_poly.entity_id
_entity_poly.type
_entity_poly.pdbx_seq_one_letter_code
_entity_poly.pdbx_strand_id
1 'polypeptide(L)'
;MLHRRLPPPPGGASGPPVFVYDPRRGGGLPQELQRDGQALPAPETGAQPEPGEVIYARDGSTAPEMPDGSEAAAGAPPDGAAPDGAPPEGVAPAPGEVSPFGERMDPRQGLGSRALPDRDTEKEGTLGYHAVFDPSVVPFKRNRALDVVSPDGSLALGTPRLEVVRPVGNHGSADREVFWGSVLVDGRPGQDIPLPSVAPSARILSYETTPRTALTFVRDQAGNFYVRTTVPGRFRLIFLTDAPSSYFGRSVPLGHTVRDVPSELRPRLPSEYAGRALAVASRLGLDPSMPYDRLVGALVRHFRDFEPGDPPPESDDIYTDLALGKRGICRHRAYAFVVTAQGLGIPARYVFNEAHVFVEVWIPGRDAGWLRVDLGGGAERLVIRGTEDKLRHRPRGRDPFERPEPYVRALAEGQSSAGASTIEGLPPVRRRERAPASGSATTGDPLAGAALLPPPVARREARNDLLATRTSLTLSESLVFRGDPLEGSGRVVDADGHPVTIGSVQLLLVDGPGGRALGLLALTALDAAGRFRTSFTVPPDQRPGGYEVVAEFLGADPYAASRSP
;
A
#
# COMPACT_ATOMS: atom_id res chain seq x y z
N MET A 1 -37.98 1.95 -5.28
CA MET A 1 -37.72 2.59 -6.59
C MET A 1 -36.65 1.79 -7.31
N LEU A 2 -36.91 1.44 -8.57
CA LEU A 2 -36.03 0.64 -9.43
C LEU A 2 -34.75 1.39 -9.81
N HIS A 3 -33.60 0.71 -9.76
CA HIS A 3 -32.51 0.97 -10.70
C HIS A 3 -32.14 -0.30 -11.45
N ARG A 4 -32.31 -0.20 -12.77
CA ARG A 4 -31.92 -1.11 -13.84
C ARG A 4 -30.40 -1.35 -13.77
N ARG A 5 -29.94 -2.62 -13.78
CA ARG A 5 -28.51 -2.94 -13.95
C ARG A 5 -28.05 -2.45 -15.34
N LEU A 6 -26.99 -1.64 -15.33
CA LEU A 6 -26.16 -1.36 -16.51
C LEU A 6 -25.41 -2.64 -16.93
N PRO A 7 -25.02 -2.78 -18.21
CA PRO A 7 -24.25 -3.94 -18.69
C PRO A 7 -22.87 -4.02 -17.99
N PRO A 8 -22.23 -5.19 -17.96
CA PRO A 8 -20.98 -5.37 -17.22
C PRO A 8 -19.87 -4.52 -17.87
N PRO A 9 -18.90 -4.01 -17.07
CA PRO A 9 -17.74 -3.36 -17.65
C PRO A 9 -16.83 -4.43 -18.29
N PRO A 10 -16.24 -4.15 -19.45
CA PRO A 10 -15.11 -4.91 -19.93
C PRO A 10 -13.88 -4.52 -19.10
N GLY A 11 -13.37 -5.45 -18.27
CA GLY A 11 -12.10 -5.27 -17.56
C GLY A 11 -12.09 -5.79 -16.12
N GLY A 12 -11.12 -6.69 -15.87
CA GLY A 12 -10.72 -7.36 -14.61
C GLY A 12 -11.34 -6.87 -13.30
N ALA A 13 -12.11 -7.74 -12.66
CA ALA A 13 -12.64 -7.53 -11.31
C ALA A 13 -11.51 -7.64 -10.27
N SER A 14 -11.22 -6.54 -9.58
CA SER A 14 -10.42 -6.48 -8.35
C SER A 14 -11.28 -6.95 -7.19
N GLY A 15 -11.12 -8.20 -6.76
CA GLY A 15 -11.74 -8.71 -5.51
C GLY A 15 -10.96 -8.23 -4.27
N PRO A 16 -11.59 -8.26 -3.07
CA PRO A 16 -10.85 -8.10 -1.82
C PRO A 16 -9.78 -9.18 -1.68
N PRO A 17 -8.65 -8.89 -1.01
CA PRO A 17 -7.59 -9.87 -0.84
C PRO A 17 -8.06 -11.09 -0.05
N VAL A 18 -7.70 -12.30 -0.51
CA VAL A 18 -7.98 -13.58 0.18
C VAL A 18 -6.66 -14.14 0.70
N PHE A 19 -6.57 -14.53 1.98
CA PHE A 19 -5.39 -15.21 2.51
C PHE A 19 -5.51 -16.72 2.28
N VAL A 20 -4.44 -17.35 1.81
CA VAL A 20 -4.40 -18.79 1.54
C VAL A 20 -3.53 -19.46 2.61
N TYR A 21 -4.18 -20.32 3.41
CA TYR A 21 -3.66 -21.12 4.53
C TYR A 21 -3.53 -20.37 5.88
N ASP A 22 -4.36 -20.78 6.85
CA ASP A 22 -4.21 -20.57 8.30
C ASP A 22 -4.28 -21.95 8.96
N PRO A 23 -3.18 -22.51 9.50
CA PRO A 23 -3.24 -23.71 10.30
C PRO A 23 -3.78 -23.36 11.68
N ARG A 24 -5.09 -23.10 11.72
CA ARG A 24 -6.01 -23.30 12.85
C ARG A 24 -5.36 -23.00 14.22
N ARG A 25 -5.45 -21.75 14.66
CA ARG A 25 -5.16 -21.25 16.04
C ARG A 25 -3.70 -20.89 16.38
N GLY A 26 -2.75 -20.91 15.45
CA GLY A 26 -1.39 -20.44 15.69
C GLY A 26 -1.15 -19.11 14.98
N GLY A 27 -0.84 -18.03 15.72
CA GLY A 27 -0.60 -16.68 15.19
C GLY A 27 0.66 -16.52 14.32
N GLY A 28 0.82 -17.35 13.29
CA GLY A 28 1.87 -17.28 12.27
C GLY A 28 1.44 -16.50 11.02
N LEU A 29 2.41 -16.26 10.14
CA LEU A 29 2.17 -15.60 8.86
C LEU A 29 1.40 -16.52 7.90
N PRO A 30 0.47 -15.97 7.08
CA PRO A 30 -0.09 -16.73 5.98
C PRO A 30 1.01 -17.11 4.99
N GLN A 31 0.83 -18.20 4.24
CA GLN A 31 1.82 -18.62 3.24
C GLN A 31 1.66 -17.88 1.92
N GLU A 32 0.47 -17.37 1.65
CA GLU A 32 0.15 -16.66 0.41
C GLU A 32 -1.04 -15.69 0.60
N LEU A 33 -0.99 -14.61 -0.17
CA LEU A 33 -2.04 -13.61 -0.34
C LEU A 33 -2.52 -13.65 -1.79
N GLN A 34 -3.83 -13.69 -2.01
CA GLN A 34 -4.44 -13.55 -3.32
C GLN A 34 -4.98 -12.14 -3.48
N ARG A 35 -4.60 -11.45 -4.56
CA ARG A 35 -5.03 -10.08 -4.85
C ARG A 35 -5.17 -9.88 -6.35
N ASP A 36 -6.27 -9.28 -6.80
CA ASP A 36 -6.50 -8.93 -8.21
C ASP A 36 -6.28 -10.12 -9.17
N GLY A 37 -6.64 -11.33 -8.72
CA GLY A 37 -6.43 -12.59 -9.45
C GLY A 37 -4.99 -13.10 -9.45
N GLN A 38 -4.14 -12.65 -8.53
CA GLN A 38 -2.73 -12.99 -8.46
C GLN A 38 -2.34 -13.53 -7.09
N ALA A 39 -1.57 -14.62 -7.11
CA ALA A 39 -0.94 -15.22 -5.95
C ALA A 39 0.36 -14.47 -5.57
N LEU A 40 0.42 -14.03 -4.32
CA LEU A 40 1.55 -13.34 -3.69
C LEU A 40 2.01 -14.18 -2.48
N PRO A 41 2.96 -15.12 -2.67
CA PRO A 41 3.53 -15.93 -1.61
C PRO A 41 4.24 -15.05 -0.59
N ALA A 42 4.31 -15.55 0.64
CA ALA A 42 5.12 -14.94 1.68
C ALA A 42 6.59 -14.88 1.22
N PRO A 43 7.31 -13.79 1.52
CA PRO A 43 8.76 -13.71 1.30
C PRO A 43 9.50 -14.85 2.02
N GLU A 44 10.64 -15.27 1.48
CA GLU A 44 11.47 -16.29 2.12
C GLU A 44 12.08 -15.77 3.43
N THR A 45 12.16 -16.65 4.44
CA THR A 45 12.53 -16.33 5.83
C THR A 45 14.04 -16.32 6.08
N GLY A 46 14.89 -16.38 5.05
CA GLY A 46 16.33 -16.41 5.17
C GLY A 46 16.88 -15.22 5.97
N ALA A 47 17.63 -15.50 7.04
CA ALA A 47 18.22 -14.47 7.91
C ALA A 47 19.50 -13.83 7.33
N GLN A 48 20.05 -14.39 6.24
CA GLN A 48 21.22 -13.82 5.60
C GLN A 48 20.83 -12.59 4.78
N PRO A 49 21.60 -11.50 4.87
CA PRO A 49 21.43 -10.35 3.99
C PRO A 49 21.78 -10.73 2.56
N GLU A 50 20.92 -10.35 1.63
CA GLU A 50 21.31 -10.33 0.21
C GLU A 50 22.32 -9.18 -0.02
N PRO A 51 23.23 -9.30 -1.00
CA PRO A 51 24.17 -8.23 -1.33
C PRO A 51 23.45 -6.89 -1.57
N GLY A 52 23.85 -5.86 -0.82
CA GLY A 52 23.25 -4.52 -0.90
C GLY A 52 21.87 -4.40 -0.24
N GLU A 53 21.41 -5.38 0.53
CA GLU A 53 20.14 -5.29 1.26
C GLU A 53 20.19 -4.32 2.44
N VAL A 54 19.22 -3.40 2.52
CA VAL A 54 19.15 -2.43 3.61
C VAL A 54 18.90 -3.09 4.97
N ILE A 55 19.71 -2.70 5.96
CA ILE A 55 19.56 -3.06 7.36
C ILE A 55 19.00 -1.86 8.12
N TYR A 56 17.87 -2.03 8.79
CA TYR A 56 17.24 -1.01 9.61
C TYR A 56 17.81 -1.05 11.03
N ALA A 57 18.40 0.07 11.47
CA ALA A 57 18.94 0.26 12.80
C ALA A 57 18.45 1.61 13.38
N ARG A 58 18.78 1.89 14.65
CA ARG A 58 18.37 3.12 15.34
C ARG A 58 18.81 4.39 14.61
N ASP A 59 20.05 4.42 14.14
CA ASP A 59 20.66 5.61 13.53
C ASP A 59 20.25 5.78 12.07
N GLY A 60 19.51 4.83 11.51
CA GLY A 60 19.07 4.85 10.14
C GLY A 60 19.08 3.48 9.48
N SER A 61 18.67 3.48 8.22
CA SER A 61 18.87 2.37 7.31
C SER A 61 20.24 2.49 6.66
N THR A 62 21.10 1.48 6.82
CA THR A 62 22.39 1.41 6.12
C THR A 62 22.37 0.28 5.10
N ALA A 63 22.85 0.53 3.89
CA ALA A 63 23.23 -0.56 2.99
C ALA A 63 24.53 -1.22 3.51
N PRO A 64 24.70 -2.54 3.43
CA PRO A 64 25.96 -3.20 3.75
C PRO A 64 27.06 -2.73 2.79
N GLU A 65 28.27 -2.51 3.30
CA GLU A 65 29.46 -2.25 2.49
C GLU A 65 29.64 -3.36 1.44
N MET A 66 29.81 -2.98 0.17
CA MET A 66 30.21 -3.91 -0.88
C MET A 66 31.70 -4.23 -0.73
N PRO A 67 32.15 -5.50 -0.89
CA PRO A 67 33.56 -5.79 -1.06
C PRO A 67 34.05 -5.18 -2.38
N ASP A 68 35.08 -4.36 -2.30
CA ASP A 68 35.71 -3.70 -3.44
C ASP A 68 36.33 -4.76 -4.38
N GLY A 69 35.88 -4.78 -5.63
CA GLY A 69 36.23 -5.80 -6.62
C GLY A 69 36.86 -5.15 -7.85
N SER A 70 38.03 -4.52 -7.70
CA SER A 70 38.88 -4.19 -8.83
C SER A 70 39.99 -5.24 -8.98
N GLU A 71 39.80 -6.18 -9.91
CA GLU A 71 40.91 -6.97 -10.44
C GLU A 71 41.88 -6.04 -11.17
N ALA A 72 43.16 -6.18 -10.82
CA ALA A 72 44.27 -5.48 -11.41
C ALA A 72 44.44 -5.85 -12.89
N ALA A 73 44.21 -4.88 -13.78
CA ALA A 73 44.81 -4.87 -15.11
C ALA A 73 46.06 -3.97 -15.06
N ALA A 74 47.22 -4.62 -15.02
CA ALA A 74 48.52 -3.96 -15.11
C ALA A 74 48.68 -3.29 -16.49
N GLY A 75 49.04 -2.01 -16.47
CA GLY A 75 49.41 -1.26 -17.66
C GLY A 75 49.64 0.21 -17.33
N ALA A 76 50.83 0.56 -16.84
CA ALA A 76 51.25 1.95 -16.67
C ALA A 76 51.56 2.61 -18.02
N PRO A 77 51.15 3.87 -18.22
CA PRO A 77 51.93 4.82 -19.00
C PRO A 77 52.23 6.13 -18.23
N PRO A 78 53.18 6.95 -18.74
CA PRO A 78 54.02 7.82 -17.94
C PRO A 78 53.50 9.25 -17.75
N ASP A 79 54.16 9.95 -16.82
CA ASP A 79 54.03 11.35 -16.42
C ASP A 79 53.69 12.39 -17.51
N GLY A 80 52.81 13.33 -17.15
CA GLY A 80 52.64 14.62 -17.82
C GLY A 80 51.39 15.42 -17.37
N ALA A 81 51.64 16.49 -16.60
CA ALA A 81 50.78 17.64 -16.21
C ALA A 81 49.60 18.04 -17.15
N ALA A 82 48.45 18.64 -16.78
CA ALA A 82 47.80 19.29 -15.61
C ALA A 82 46.25 19.29 -15.90
N PRO A 83 45.28 19.98 -15.22
CA PRO A 83 45.25 20.80 -13.98
C PRO A 83 44.10 20.43 -12.99
N ASP A 84 43.96 21.26 -11.96
CA ASP A 84 43.07 21.20 -10.79
C ASP A 84 41.57 20.93 -11.03
N GLY A 85 40.95 20.25 -10.05
CA GLY A 85 39.61 20.60 -9.58
C GLY A 85 38.46 19.64 -9.87
N ALA A 86 38.54 18.38 -9.46
CA ALA A 86 37.36 17.56 -9.18
C ALA A 86 37.68 16.56 -8.04
N PRO A 87 36.92 16.50 -6.94
CA PRO A 87 37.11 15.43 -5.97
C PRO A 87 36.56 14.11 -6.56
N PRO A 88 37.23 12.97 -6.30
CA PRO A 88 36.78 11.67 -6.79
C PRO A 88 35.50 11.23 -6.10
N GLU A 89 34.61 10.62 -6.88
CA GLU A 89 33.43 9.91 -6.40
C GLU A 89 33.82 8.75 -5.46
N GLY A 90 33.03 8.55 -4.41
CA GLY A 90 32.94 7.26 -3.73
C GLY A 90 33.88 7.04 -2.54
N VAL A 91 33.81 7.88 -1.51
CA VAL A 91 34.21 7.49 -0.16
C VAL A 91 33.10 7.88 0.81
N ALA A 92 32.48 6.89 1.45
CA ALA A 92 31.58 7.12 2.56
C ALA A 92 32.40 7.68 3.75
N PRO A 93 31.97 8.75 4.43
CA PRO A 93 32.68 9.24 5.59
C PRO A 93 32.57 8.24 6.75
N ALA A 94 33.67 8.06 7.48
CA ALA A 94 33.70 7.27 8.71
C ALA A 94 32.76 7.87 9.77
N PRO A 95 32.11 7.05 10.62
CA PRO A 95 31.16 7.54 11.60
C PRO A 95 31.88 8.35 12.70
N GLY A 96 31.66 9.66 12.73
CA GLY A 96 32.01 10.53 13.86
C GLY A 96 32.80 11.80 13.56
N GLU A 97 33.26 12.04 12.33
CA GLU A 97 33.92 13.31 11.98
C GLU A 97 32.92 14.34 11.46
N VAL A 98 32.75 15.41 12.24
CA VAL A 98 32.03 16.61 11.81
C VAL A 98 33.01 17.44 10.99
N SER A 99 32.80 17.49 9.67
CA SER A 99 33.58 18.38 8.79
C SER A 99 33.43 19.84 9.26
N PRO A 100 34.51 20.64 9.29
CA PRO A 100 34.51 22.02 9.78
C PRO A 100 33.73 23.01 8.88
N PHE A 101 33.16 22.53 7.77
CA PHE A 101 32.14 23.23 6.99
C PHE A 101 30.90 22.35 6.96
N GLY A 102 29.86 22.71 7.73
CA GLY A 102 28.65 21.91 7.90
C GLY A 102 27.90 21.70 6.58
N GLU A 103 28.22 20.62 5.87
CA GLU A 103 27.42 20.15 4.74
C GLU A 103 26.04 19.76 5.26
N ARG A 104 25.03 20.45 4.74
CA ARG A 104 23.61 20.19 5.02
C ARG A 104 23.28 18.81 4.46
N MET A 105 23.28 17.80 5.34
CA MET A 105 22.95 16.43 4.96
C MET A 105 21.54 16.37 4.33
N ASP A 106 21.46 15.81 3.12
CA ASP A 106 20.19 15.53 2.46
C ASP A 106 19.32 14.65 3.38
N PRO A 107 18.07 15.05 3.68
CA PRO A 107 17.22 14.32 4.61
C PRO A 107 17.02 12.84 4.24
N ARG A 108 17.19 12.48 2.96
CA ARG A 108 17.04 11.11 2.44
C ARG A 108 18.22 10.19 2.73
N GLN A 109 19.37 10.72 3.12
CA GLN A 109 20.58 9.93 3.41
C GLN A 109 20.49 9.14 4.74
N GLY A 110 19.34 9.16 5.43
CA GLY A 110 19.09 8.37 6.62
C GLY A 110 17.62 8.29 7.03
N LEU A 111 17.35 7.84 8.26
CA LEU A 111 16.01 7.86 8.87
C LEU A 111 15.87 9.02 9.87
N GLY A 112 16.48 10.16 9.52
CA GLY A 112 16.57 11.34 10.38
C GLY A 112 15.22 11.90 10.82
N SER A 113 15.22 12.66 11.91
CA SER A 113 14.02 13.30 12.46
C SER A 113 13.91 14.78 12.08
N ARG A 114 14.73 15.24 11.13
CA ARG A 114 14.82 16.65 10.74
C ARG A 114 15.25 16.80 9.27
N ALA A 115 14.70 17.79 8.59
CA ALA A 115 15.04 18.17 7.22
C ALA A 115 15.20 19.70 7.13
N LEU A 116 16.31 20.15 6.54
CA LEU A 116 16.56 21.56 6.25
C LEU A 116 16.24 21.85 4.78
N PRO A 117 15.68 23.03 4.46
CA PRO A 117 15.61 23.48 3.08
C PRO A 117 17.01 23.84 2.56
N ASP A 118 17.18 23.68 1.26
CA ASP A 118 18.38 24.05 0.52
C ASP A 118 18.00 24.75 -0.80
N ARG A 119 19.02 25.24 -1.52
CA ARG A 119 18.87 25.98 -2.79
C ARG A 119 19.35 25.16 -3.99
N ASP A 120 19.68 23.88 -3.82
CA ASP A 120 20.11 23.02 -4.91
C ASP A 120 18.87 22.46 -5.64
N THR A 121 18.32 23.30 -6.52
CA THR A 121 17.05 23.04 -7.21
C THR A 121 17.20 22.32 -8.55
N GLU A 122 18.43 21.92 -8.90
CA GLU A 122 18.75 21.23 -10.14
C GLU A 122 18.29 19.76 -10.14
N LYS A 123 18.45 19.09 -11.28
CA LYS A 123 18.19 17.65 -11.34
C LYS A 123 19.24 16.88 -10.54
N GLU A 124 18.81 15.78 -9.96
CA GLU A 124 19.70 14.85 -9.27
C GLU A 124 20.12 13.75 -10.22
N GLY A 125 21.34 13.23 -10.07
CA GLY A 125 21.84 12.12 -10.88
C GLY A 125 21.11 10.79 -10.61
N THR A 126 21.81 9.83 -10.02
CA THR A 126 21.26 8.49 -9.75
C THR A 126 20.71 8.38 -8.33
N LEU A 127 19.45 8.00 -8.21
CA LEU A 127 18.80 7.68 -6.93
C LEU A 127 18.62 6.17 -6.76
N GLY A 128 18.83 5.68 -5.54
CA GLY A 128 18.59 4.28 -5.17
C GLY A 128 17.29 4.11 -4.40
N TYR A 129 16.53 3.05 -4.68
CA TYR A 129 15.34 2.68 -3.93
C TYR A 129 15.36 1.18 -3.59
N HIS A 130 15.09 0.84 -2.33
CA HIS A 130 14.94 -0.55 -1.90
C HIS A 130 13.46 -0.90 -1.72
N ALA A 131 12.96 -1.82 -2.54
CA ALA A 131 11.60 -2.33 -2.44
C ALA A 131 11.49 -3.34 -1.30
N VAL A 132 10.85 -2.93 -0.21
CA VAL A 132 10.62 -3.77 0.99
C VAL A 132 9.21 -4.33 1.09
N PHE A 133 8.31 -3.89 0.21
CA PHE A 133 6.90 -4.31 0.19
C PHE A 133 6.55 -5.10 -1.08
N ASP A 134 5.68 -6.09 -0.97
CA ASP A 134 5.04 -6.78 -2.10
C ASP A 134 3.50 -6.81 -1.93
N PRO A 135 2.71 -6.16 -2.80
CA PRO A 135 3.15 -5.37 -3.95
C PRO A 135 3.98 -4.13 -3.57
N SER A 136 5.01 -3.84 -4.34
CA SER A 136 5.89 -2.69 -4.16
C SER A 136 5.14 -1.39 -4.41
N VAL A 137 5.17 -0.51 -3.40
CA VAL A 137 4.61 0.85 -3.45
C VAL A 137 5.57 1.87 -4.08
N VAL A 138 6.60 1.43 -4.80
CA VAL A 138 7.63 2.31 -5.39
C VAL A 138 7.03 3.50 -6.16
N PRO A 139 7.57 4.73 -5.98
CA PRO A 139 8.65 5.14 -5.07
C PRO A 139 8.14 5.67 -3.71
N PHE A 140 7.03 5.19 -3.18
CA PHE A 140 6.26 5.82 -2.09
C PHE A 140 6.28 5.09 -0.75
N LYS A 141 7.27 4.23 -0.48
CA LYS A 141 7.41 3.72 0.91
C LYS A 141 7.68 4.88 1.85
N ARG A 142 7.12 4.83 3.05
CA ARG A 142 7.35 5.81 4.11
C ARG A 142 8.50 5.30 4.96
N ASN A 143 9.69 5.86 4.81
CA ASN A 143 10.76 5.62 5.77
C ASN A 143 10.57 6.54 6.98
N ARG A 144 10.26 7.81 6.71
CA ARG A 144 10.00 8.84 7.73
C ARG A 144 8.98 9.87 7.26
N ALA A 145 8.23 10.41 8.21
CA ALA A 145 7.32 11.53 8.07
C ALA A 145 7.62 12.58 9.15
N LEU A 146 7.81 13.83 8.73
CA LEU A 146 7.99 15.00 9.59
C LEU A 146 6.72 15.85 9.54
N ASP A 147 6.27 16.30 10.70
CA ASP A 147 4.95 16.92 10.89
C ASP A 147 4.99 18.30 11.56
N VAL A 148 6.17 18.80 11.93
CA VAL A 148 6.36 20.10 12.58
C VAL A 148 7.29 21.00 11.79
N VAL A 149 6.93 22.28 11.65
CA VAL A 149 7.83 23.36 11.23
C VAL A 149 8.49 23.95 12.47
N SER A 150 9.82 23.90 12.55
CA SER A 150 10.60 24.42 13.67
C SER A 150 10.86 25.92 13.54
N PRO A 151 11.23 26.64 14.62
CA PRO A 151 11.53 28.08 14.57
C PRO A 151 12.64 28.47 13.60
N ASP A 152 13.58 27.57 13.35
CA ASP A 152 14.67 27.75 12.38
C ASP A 152 14.30 27.38 10.93
N GLY A 153 13.01 27.10 10.67
CA GLY A 153 12.51 26.72 9.36
C GLY A 153 12.72 25.26 8.99
N SER A 154 13.44 24.47 9.79
CA SER A 154 13.55 23.03 9.51
C SER A 154 12.21 22.34 9.72
N LEU A 155 11.96 21.30 8.91
CA LEU A 155 10.91 20.34 9.22
C LEU A 155 11.46 19.33 10.23
N ALA A 156 10.66 18.96 11.21
CA ALA A 156 11.06 18.04 12.26
C ALA A 156 9.92 17.10 12.64
N LEU A 157 10.28 16.01 13.29
CA LEU A 157 9.34 15.17 14.00
C LEU A 157 8.91 15.90 15.28
N GLY A 158 7.60 16.06 15.48
CA GLY A 158 7.07 16.55 16.75
C GLY A 158 7.48 15.64 17.91
N THR A 159 7.34 16.11 19.16
CA THR A 159 7.70 15.31 20.34
C THR A 159 7.03 13.92 20.28
N PRO A 160 7.80 12.83 20.09
CA PRO A 160 7.21 11.56 19.75
C PRO A 160 6.53 10.95 20.97
N ARG A 161 5.20 10.99 20.99
CA ARG A 161 4.42 10.13 21.89
C ARG A 161 4.24 8.81 21.19
N LEU A 162 4.90 7.78 21.70
CA LEU A 162 4.87 6.45 21.12
C LEU A 162 3.68 5.66 21.69
N GLU A 163 2.85 5.15 20.80
CA GLU A 163 1.76 4.24 21.13
C GLU A 163 2.13 2.80 20.74
N VAL A 164 1.72 1.82 21.55
CA VAL A 164 1.94 0.41 21.22
C VAL A 164 0.94 -0.02 20.15
N VAL A 165 1.46 -0.58 19.06
CA VAL A 165 0.66 -1.17 17.98
C VAL A 165 0.63 -2.68 18.18
N ARG A 166 -0.57 -3.23 18.38
CA ARG A 166 -0.77 -4.67 18.49
C ARG A 166 -1.10 -5.25 17.11
N PRO A 167 -0.47 -6.37 16.69
CA PRO A 167 -0.93 -7.11 15.52
C PRO A 167 -2.41 -7.46 15.65
N VAL A 168 -3.18 -7.25 14.58
CA VAL A 168 -4.64 -7.39 14.62
C VAL A 168 -5.15 -8.73 14.07
N GLY A 169 -4.27 -9.64 13.66
CA GLY A 169 -4.62 -10.89 12.99
C GLY A 169 -4.82 -10.72 11.49
N ASN A 170 -4.92 -11.84 10.76
CA ASN A 170 -5.03 -11.88 9.29
C ASN A 170 -6.46 -11.55 8.80
N HIS A 171 -7.07 -10.50 9.34
CA HIS A 171 -8.42 -10.06 8.97
C HIS A 171 -8.35 -8.98 7.88
N GLY A 172 -8.66 -9.37 6.64
CA GLY A 172 -8.77 -8.47 5.50
C GLY A 172 -10.01 -7.57 5.60
N SER A 173 -9.98 -6.44 4.91
CA SER A 173 -11.15 -5.60 4.71
C SER A 173 -11.20 -5.10 3.27
N ALA A 174 -12.41 -4.94 2.71
CA ALA A 174 -12.60 -4.55 1.32
C ALA A 174 -12.12 -3.12 1.02
N ASP A 175 -12.15 -2.22 2.01
CA ASP A 175 -11.67 -0.84 1.93
C ASP A 175 -10.16 -0.70 2.17
N ARG A 176 -9.44 -1.82 2.34
CA ARG A 176 -8.01 -1.84 2.63
C ARG A 176 -7.24 -2.66 1.59
N GLU A 177 -5.99 -2.27 1.42
CA GLU A 177 -5.05 -2.92 0.51
C GLU A 177 -3.93 -3.55 1.34
N VAL A 178 -3.62 -4.80 1.04
CA VAL A 178 -2.71 -5.65 1.82
C VAL A 178 -1.37 -5.79 1.11
N PHE A 179 -0.31 -5.88 1.91
CA PHE A 179 1.09 -5.95 1.50
C PHE A 179 1.87 -6.89 2.41
N TRP A 180 2.76 -7.67 1.81
CA TRP A 180 3.91 -8.24 2.51
C TRP A 180 4.95 -7.16 2.74
N GLY A 181 5.58 -7.14 3.91
CA GLY A 181 6.79 -6.40 4.23
C GLY A 181 7.91 -7.37 4.61
N SER A 182 9.12 -7.14 4.10
CA SER A 182 10.31 -7.90 4.48
C SER A 182 11.49 -6.96 4.65
N VAL A 183 12.11 -6.99 5.83
CA VAL A 183 13.24 -6.13 6.19
C VAL A 183 14.24 -6.89 7.07
N LEU A 184 15.52 -6.50 7.00
CA LEU A 184 16.49 -6.83 8.04
C LEU A 184 16.51 -5.74 9.10
N VAL A 185 16.53 -6.16 10.35
CA VAL A 185 16.58 -5.26 11.50
C VAL A 185 17.80 -5.62 12.33
N ASP A 186 18.59 -4.62 12.71
CA ASP A 186 19.65 -4.76 13.71
C ASP A 186 19.14 -4.31 15.08
N GLY A 187 18.72 -5.30 15.87
CA GLY A 187 18.12 -5.15 17.17
C GLY A 187 19.10 -4.78 18.26
N ARG A 188 18.76 -3.80 19.10
CA ARG A 188 19.39 -3.60 20.41
C ARG A 188 18.32 -3.43 21.50
N PRO A 189 18.51 -4.01 22.69
CA PRO A 189 17.53 -3.89 23.77
C PRO A 189 17.19 -2.43 24.10
N GLY A 190 15.90 -2.13 24.19
CA GLY A 190 15.41 -0.81 24.57
C GLY A 190 15.51 0.28 23.50
N GLN A 191 15.91 -0.06 22.26
CA GLN A 191 15.94 0.91 21.16
C GLN A 191 14.67 0.86 20.30
N ASP A 192 14.21 2.04 19.89
CA ASP A 192 13.17 2.21 18.88
C ASP A 192 13.81 2.22 17.50
N ILE A 193 13.70 1.10 16.78
CA ILE A 193 14.27 0.95 15.44
C ILE A 193 13.20 1.33 14.43
N PRO A 194 13.41 2.34 13.57
CA PRO A 194 12.39 2.78 12.65
C PRO A 194 12.11 1.72 11.59
N LEU A 195 10.84 1.53 11.26
CA LEU A 195 10.38 0.60 10.25
C LEU A 195 9.70 1.35 9.09
N PRO A 196 9.91 0.91 7.85
CA PRO A 196 9.20 1.46 6.72
C PRO A 196 7.71 1.09 6.82
N SER A 197 6.85 1.93 6.27
CA SER A 197 5.40 1.67 6.23
C SER A 197 4.79 2.09 4.89
N VAL A 198 3.64 1.52 4.56
CA VAL A 198 2.88 1.87 3.34
C VAL A 198 1.95 3.07 3.54
N ALA A 199 1.56 3.37 4.78
CA ALA A 199 0.63 4.45 5.16
C ALA A 199 0.77 4.79 6.66
N PRO A 200 0.39 6.00 7.11
CA PRO A 200 0.42 6.37 8.54
C PRO A 200 -0.61 5.58 9.36
N SER A 201 -1.75 5.25 8.75
CA SER A 201 -2.83 4.44 9.33
C SER A 201 -2.72 2.96 8.94
N ALA A 202 -1.51 2.50 8.60
CA ALA A 202 -1.28 1.10 8.34
C ALA A 202 -1.56 0.26 9.60
N ARG A 203 -1.95 -1.01 9.42
CA ARG A 203 -2.06 -1.97 10.52
C ARG A 203 -1.06 -3.10 10.29
N ILE A 204 -0.38 -3.52 11.35
CA ILE A 204 0.33 -4.80 11.35
C ILE A 204 -0.72 -5.89 11.55
N LEU A 205 -0.88 -6.79 10.59
CA LEU A 205 -1.82 -7.90 10.67
C LEU A 205 -1.19 -9.06 11.42
N SER A 206 0.00 -9.49 10.98
CA SER A 206 0.79 -10.56 11.58
C SER A 206 2.27 -10.36 11.25
N TYR A 207 3.16 -11.05 11.96
CA TYR A 207 4.59 -11.01 11.68
C TYR A 207 5.29 -12.31 12.10
N GLU A 208 6.45 -12.54 11.52
CA GLU A 208 7.41 -13.58 11.91
C GLU A 208 8.82 -13.02 11.84
N THR A 209 9.72 -13.60 12.64
CA THR A 209 11.12 -13.25 12.67
C THR A 209 12.03 -14.45 12.56
N THR A 210 13.17 -14.28 11.87
CA THR A 210 14.24 -15.28 11.80
C THR A 210 15.56 -14.64 12.23
N PRO A 211 16.20 -15.11 13.33
CA PRO A 211 15.68 -16.10 14.29
C PRO A 211 14.45 -15.57 15.05
N ARG A 212 13.66 -16.49 15.62
CA ARG A 212 12.42 -16.15 16.34
C ARG A 212 12.71 -15.22 17.52
N THR A 213 12.32 -13.97 17.33
CA THR A 213 12.54 -12.84 18.22
C THR A 213 11.20 -12.16 18.52
N ALA A 214 10.87 -11.99 19.79
CA ALA A 214 9.67 -11.29 20.20
C ALA A 214 9.84 -9.78 19.99
N LEU A 215 8.85 -9.16 19.35
CA LEU A 215 8.89 -7.75 18.99
C LEU A 215 7.71 -6.97 19.60
N THR A 216 7.97 -5.72 19.96
CA THR A 216 6.92 -4.73 20.25
C THR A 216 6.92 -3.68 19.15
N PHE A 217 5.80 -3.53 18.45
CA PHE A 217 5.61 -2.45 17.49
C PHE A 217 5.12 -1.21 18.21
N VAL A 218 5.67 -0.06 17.84
CA VAL A 218 5.16 1.23 18.30
C VAL A 218 5.03 2.21 17.14
N ARG A 219 4.20 3.23 17.32
CA ARG A 219 3.95 4.27 16.32
C ARG A 219 3.98 5.64 16.98
N ASP A 220 4.51 6.64 16.29
CA ASP A 220 4.45 8.04 16.74
C ASP A 220 3.24 8.79 16.16
N GLN A 221 3.12 10.07 16.52
CA GLN A 221 2.02 10.94 16.11
C GLN A 221 1.98 11.17 14.59
N ALA A 222 3.15 11.21 13.95
CA ALA A 222 3.32 11.31 12.50
C ALA A 222 3.02 9.98 11.76
N GLY A 223 2.69 8.93 12.52
CA GLY A 223 2.42 7.61 11.98
C GLY A 223 3.68 6.87 11.54
N ASN A 224 4.87 7.25 12.00
CA ASN A 224 6.08 6.46 11.77
C ASN A 224 6.05 5.22 12.65
N PHE A 225 6.40 4.07 12.08
CA PHE A 225 6.46 2.81 12.79
C PHE A 225 7.87 2.55 13.31
N TYR A 226 7.93 1.86 14.44
CA TYR A 226 9.16 1.40 15.04
C TYR A 226 8.97 0.00 15.60
N VAL A 227 10.07 -0.68 15.81
CA VAL A 227 10.13 -1.97 16.48
C VAL A 227 11.11 -1.92 17.65
N ARG A 228 10.73 -2.56 18.75
CA ARG A 228 11.58 -2.84 19.90
C ARG A 228 11.76 -4.33 20.06
N THR A 229 12.95 -4.72 20.46
CA THR A 229 13.30 -6.07 20.89
C THR A 229 13.91 -6.03 22.29
N THR A 230 13.81 -7.14 23.04
CA THR A 230 14.51 -7.32 24.32
C THR A 230 15.85 -8.04 24.16
N VAL A 231 16.13 -8.60 22.97
CA VAL A 231 17.38 -9.29 22.66
C VAL A 231 18.14 -8.54 21.57
N PRO A 232 19.47 -8.38 21.71
CA PRO A 232 20.29 -7.80 20.65
C PRO A 232 20.44 -8.79 19.48
N GLY A 233 20.72 -8.25 18.30
CA GLY A 233 21.13 -9.03 17.14
C GLY A 233 20.31 -8.73 15.90
N ARG A 234 20.81 -9.26 14.78
CA ARG A 234 20.17 -9.13 13.47
C ARG A 234 19.08 -10.17 13.31
N PHE A 235 17.92 -9.74 12.83
CA PHE A 235 16.84 -10.64 12.45
C PHE A 235 16.14 -10.16 11.18
N ARG A 236 15.70 -11.13 10.37
CA ARG A 236 14.74 -10.93 9.30
C ARG A 236 13.37 -10.74 9.93
N LEU A 237 12.70 -9.64 9.62
CA LEU A 237 11.31 -9.39 9.98
C LEU A 237 10.47 -9.47 8.71
N ILE A 238 9.59 -10.46 8.64
CA ILE A 238 8.54 -10.54 7.63
C ILE A 238 7.22 -10.22 8.32
N PHE A 239 6.44 -9.35 7.72
CA PHE A 239 5.17 -8.93 8.31
C PHE A 239 4.13 -8.71 7.24
N LEU A 240 2.90 -8.99 7.59
CA LEU A 240 1.75 -8.67 6.78
C LEU A 240 1.18 -7.34 7.28
N THR A 241 0.98 -6.40 6.37
CA THR A 241 0.43 -5.07 6.70
C THR A 241 -0.67 -4.70 5.74
N ASP A 242 -1.58 -3.83 6.17
CA ASP A 242 -2.55 -3.22 5.26
C ASP A 242 -2.67 -1.71 5.46
N ALA A 243 -3.26 -1.04 4.48
CA ALA A 243 -3.55 0.40 4.51
C ALA A 243 -4.93 0.69 3.90
N PRO A 244 -5.61 1.78 4.30
CA PRO A 244 -6.84 2.20 3.64
C PRO A 244 -6.60 2.45 2.14
N SER A 245 -7.46 1.94 1.27
CA SER A 245 -7.41 2.22 -0.17
C SER A 245 -7.46 3.73 -0.45
N SER A 246 -8.19 4.47 0.37
CA SER A 246 -8.35 5.93 0.28
C SER A 246 -7.05 6.70 0.49
N TYR A 247 -6.04 6.11 1.14
CA TYR A 247 -4.71 6.73 1.29
C TYR A 247 -3.98 6.83 -0.05
N PHE A 248 -4.17 5.85 -0.94
CA PHE A 248 -3.48 5.81 -2.23
C PHE A 248 -4.19 6.61 -3.33
N GLY A 249 -5.48 6.88 -3.15
CA GLY A 249 -6.26 7.73 -4.05
C GLY A 249 -7.72 7.83 -3.59
N ARG A 250 -8.24 9.06 -3.52
CA ARG A 250 -9.63 9.38 -3.20
C ARG A 250 -9.95 10.79 -3.71
N SER A 251 -11.21 11.11 -3.94
CA SER A 251 -11.62 12.51 -4.12
C SER A 251 -11.56 13.29 -2.80
N VAL A 252 -11.26 14.59 -2.89
CA VAL A 252 -11.39 15.51 -1.75
C VAL A 252 -12.88 15.90 -1.64
N PRO A 253 -13.51 15.75 -0.46
CA PRO A 253 -14.93 16.01 -0.31
C PRO A 253 -15.24 17.50 -0.36
N LEU A 254 -16.34 17.84 -1.03
CA LEU A 254 -16.83 19.22 -1.15
C LEU A 254 -17.53 19.68 0.13
N GLY A 255 -17.63 20.99 0.31
CA GLY A 255 -18.39 21.62 1.39
C GLY A 255 -17.70 21.60 2.76
N HIS A 256 -16.46 21.12 2.82
CA HIS A 256 -15.63 21.18 4.01
C HIS A 256 -14.76 22.44 4.05
N THR A 257 -14.34 22.83 5.25
CA THR A 257 -13.40 23.92 5.51
C THR A 257 -12.28 23.43 6.44
N VAL A 258 -11.26 24.27 6.65
CA VAL A 258 -10.20 23.99 7.63
C VAL A 258 -10.74 23.78 9.05
N ARG A 259 -11.93 24.32 9.37
CA ARG A 259 -12.58 24.12 10.67
C ARG A 259 -13.05 22.68 10.89
N ASP A 260 -13.22 21.89 9.84
CA ASP A 260 -13.61 20.47 9.92
C ASP A 260 -12.41 19.56 10.22
N VAL A 261 -11.19 20.10 10.20
CA VAL A 261 -10.00 19.39 10.67
C VAL A 261 -10.06 19.26 12.20
N PRO A 262 -9.83 18.05 12.75
CA PRO A 262 -9.74 17.83 14.20
C PRO A 262 -8.73 18.76 14.85
N SER A 263 -9.11 19.37 15.98
CA SER A 263 -8.32 20.41 16.65
C SER A 263 -6.89 19.97 17.02
N GLU A 264 -6.73 18.69 17.32
CA GLU A 264 -5.50 18.01 17.68
C GLU A 264 -4.56 17.79 16.49
N LEU A 265 -5.08 17.79 15.26
CA LEU A 265 -4.29 17.69 14.04
C LEU A 265 -3.95 19.05 13.44
N ARG A 266 -4.61 20.13 13.89
CA ARG A 266 -4.38 21.47 13.35
C ARG A 266 -2.94 21.91 13.62
N PRO A 267 -2.16 22.25 12.57
CA PRO A 267 -0.78 22.63 12.72
C PRO A 267 -0.59 23.89 13.56
N ARG A 268 0.57 23.99 14.20
CA ARG A 268 1.00 25.17 14.96
C ARG A 268 2.36 25.62 14.44
N LEU A 269 2.37 26.64 13.61
CA LEU A 269 3.62 27.24 13.13
C LEU A 269 4.20 28.19 14.17
N PRO A 270 5.53 28.33 14.22
CA PRO A 270 6.18 29.50 14.82
C PRO A 270 5.59 30.78 14.21
N SER A 271 5.43 31.84 15.02
CA SER A 271 4.74 33.07 14.61
C SER A 271 5.32 33.71 13.33
N GLU A 272 6.65 33.66 13.18
CA GLU A 272 7.32 34.17 11.98
C GLU A 272 6.92 33.40 10.71
N TYR A 273 6.94 32.06 10.78
CA TYR A 273 6.55 31.21 9.67
C TYR A 273 5.04 31.25 9.40
N ALA A 274 4.20 31.43 10.43
CA ALA A 274 2.77 31.60 10.25
C ALA A 274 2.44 32.83 9.38
N GLY A 275 3.07 33.98 9.67
CA GLY A 275 2.90 35.21 8.89
C GLY A 275 3.41 35.07 7.45
N ARG A 276 4.60 34.48 7.27
CA ARG A 276 5.19 34.23 5.94
C ARG A 276 4.33 33.28 5.10
N ALA A 277 3.87 32.18 5.70
CA ALA A 277 3.04 31.20 5.01
C ALA A 277 1.70 31.78 4.56
N LEU A 278 1.07 32.63 5.37
CA LEU A 278 -0.14 33.35 4.98
C LEU A 278 0.13 34.38 3.87
N ALA A 279 1.28 35.05 3.88
CA ALA A 279 1.67 35.98 2.82
C ALA A 279 1.91 35.24 1.48
N VAL A 280 2.59 34.09 1.51
CA VAL A 280 2.74 33.20 0.35
C VAL A 280 1.38 32.72 -0.13
N ALA A 281 0.54 32.18 0.75
CA ALA A 281 -0.79 31.72 0.41
C ALA A 281 -1.64 32.83 -0.24
N SER A 282 -1.59 34.05 0.29
CA SER A 282 -2.29 35.22 -0.29
C SER A 282 -1.82 35.53 -1.71
N ARG A 283 -0.51 35.44 -1.99
CA ARG A 283 0.04 35.62 -3.35
C ARG A 283 -0.40 34.51 -4.31
N LEU A 284 -0.68 33.32 -3.81
CA LEU A 284 -1.29 32.22 -4.57
C LEU A 284 -2.82 32.38 -4.72
N GLY A 285 -3.40 33.44 -4.16
CA GLY A 285 -4.85 33.66 -4.14
C GLY A 285 -5.59 32.72 -3.20
N LEU A 286 -4.96 32.28 -2.12
CA LEU A 286 -5.52 31.35 -1.13
C LEU A 286 -5.77 32.04 0.20
N ASP A 287 -6.91 31.73 0.82
CA ASP A 287 -7.31 32.24 2.13
C ASP A 287 -7.88 31.08 2.97
N PRO A 288 -7.58 30.98 4.29
CA PRO A 288 -8.07 29.88 5.14
C PRO A 288 -9.60 29.71 5.20
N SER A 289 -10.39 30.72 4.82
CA SER A 289 -11.85 30.65 4.74
C SER A 289 -12.37 29.95 3.48
N MET A 290 -11.50 29.70 2.49
CA MET A 290 -11.87 28.99 1.27
C MET A 290 -12.28 27.54 1.55
N PRO A 291 -13.11 26.93 0.67
CA PRO A 291 -13.40 25.51 0.71
C PRO A 291 -12.13 24.65 0.70
N TYR A 292 -12.12 23.59 1.51
CA TYR A 292 -10.95 22.74 1.73
C TYR A 292 -10.46 22.06 0.44
N ASP A 293 -11.39 21.62 -0.41
CA ASP A 293 -11.10 21.05 -1.72
C ASP A 293 -10.36 22.03 -2.63
N ARG A 294 -10.75 23.31 -2.61
CA ARG A 294 -10.09 24.37 -3.38
C ARG A 294 -8.71 24.68 -2.83
N LEU A 295 -8.55 24.75 -1.51
CA LEU A 295 -7.25 24.99 -0.89
C LEU A 295 -6.25 23.89 -1.24
N VAL A 296 -6.60 22.63 -0.97
CA VAL A 296 -5.71 21.50 -1.26
C VAL A 296 -5.47 21.39 -2.77
N GLY A 297 -6.51 21.48 -3.60
CA GLY A 297 -6.37 21.41 -5.05
C GLY A 297 -5.43 22.48 -5.62
N ALA A 298 -5.56 23.73 -5.17
CA ALA A 298 -4.72 24.83 -5.63
C ALA A 298 -3.27 24.72 -5.15
N LEU A 299 -3.03 24.27 -3.91
CA LEU A 299 -1.68 23.98 -3.42
C LEU A 299 -1.03 22.88 -4.25
N VAL A 300 -1.71 21.74 -4.43
CA VAL A 300 -1.17 20.61 -5.20
C VAL A 300 -0.84 21.04 -6.63
N ARG A 301 -1.74 21.78 -7.28
CA ARG A 301 -1.50 22.32 -8.62
C ARG A 301 -0.27 23.23 -8.65
N HIS A 302 -0.14 24.16 -7.72
CA HIS A 302 0.98 25.11 -7.67
C HIS A 302 2.33 24.40 -7.49
N PHE A 303 2.43 23.47 -6.55
CA PHE A 303 3.70 22.79 -6.25
C PHE A 303 4.06 21.68 -7.26
N ARG A 304 3.09 21.14 -8.00
CA ARG A 304 3.36 20.27 -9.17
C ARG A 304 3.94 21.01 -10.36
N ASP A 305 3.70 22.32 -10.44
CA ASP A 305 4.13 23.19 -11.54
C ASP A 305 5.59 23.63 -11.41
N PHE A 306 6.32 23.13 -10.41
CA PHE A 306 7.74 23.40 -10.26
C PHE A 306 8.52 22.67 -11.36
N GLU A 307 9.68 23.22 -11.72
CA GLU A 307 10.63 22.59 -12.65
C GLU A 307 12.04 22.60 -12.03
N PRO A 308 12.86 21.55 -12.25
CA PRO A 308 14.27 21.61 -11.89
C PRO A 308 14.99 22.72 -12.65
N GLY A 309 16.04 23.30 -12.07
CA GLY A 309 16.90 24.31 -12.71
C GLY A 309 17.45 25.32 -11.71
N ASP A 310 17.99 26.42 -12.22
CA ASP A 310 18.63 27.47 -11.41
C ASP A 310 17.73 27.92 -10.25
N PRO A 311 18.30 28.11 -9.05
CA PRO A 311 17.53 28.54 -7.91
C PRO A 311 16.91 29.93 -8.12
N PRO A 312 15.79 30.21 -7.45
CA PRO A 312 15.21 31.54 -7.46
C PRO A 312 16.20 32.57 -6.87
N PRO A 313 16.07 33.88 -7.22
CA PRO A 313 16.89 34.93 -6.65
C PRO A 313 16.95 34.84 -5.13
N GLU A 314 18.16 34.92 -4.59
CA GLU A 314 18.39 34.71 -3.16
C GLU A 314 17.87 35.88 -2.31
N SER A 315 17.01 35.57 -1.36
CA SER A 315 16.67 36.43 -0.22
C SER A 315 17.03 35.76 1.11
N ASP A 316 16.86 36.47 2.22
CA ASP A 316 17.01 35.89 3.57
C ASP A 316 15.89 34.91 3.95
N ASP A 317 14.90 34.69 3.07
CA ASP A 317 13.75 33.82 3.31
C ASP A 317 13.64 32.72 2.25
N ILE A 318 14.48 31.70 2.41
CA ILE A 318 14.53 30.51 1.53
C ILE A 318 13.15 29.85 1.34
N TYR A 319 12.27 29.89 2.35
CA TYR A 319 10.92 29.36 2.21
C TYR A 319 10.11 30.13 1.15
N THR A 320 10.09 31.45 1.24
CA THR A 320 9.35 32.30 0.29
C THR A 320 9.94 32.17 -1.11
N ASP A 321 11.27 32.15 -1.23
CA ASP A 321 11.96 31.98 -2.51
C ASP A 321 11.55 30.67 -3.19
N LEU A 322 11.64 29.55 -2.46
CA LEU A 322 11.24 28.24 -2.98
C LEU A 322 9.75 28.20 -3.31
N ALA A 323 8.88 28.70 -2.41
CA ALA A 323 7.44 28.60 -2.56
C ALA A 323 6.91 29.38 -3.77
N LEU A 324 7.52 30.51 -4.12
CA LEU A 324 7.07 31.38 -5.21
C LEU A 324 7.90 31.23 -6.48
N GLY A 325 9.16 30.82 -6.37
CA GLY A 325 10.10 30.72 -7.49
C GLY A 325 9.78 29.61 -8.50
N LYS A 326 8.98 28.61 -8.10
CA LYS A 326 8.64 27.42 -8.93
C LYS A 326 9.86 26.67 -9.47
N ARG A 327 10.97 26.70 -8.74
CA ARG A 327 12.18 25.95 -9.04
C ARG A 327 12.41 24.90 -7.97
N GLY A 328 12.66 23.67 -8.40
CA GLY A 328 13.05 22.58 -7.51
C GLY A 328 12.39 21.23 -7.77
N ILE A 329 13.02 20.25 -7.15
CA ILE A 329 12.66 18.84 -7.17
C ILE A 329 11.79 18.43 -5.96
N CYS A 330 11.60 17.12 -5.76
CA CYS A 330 10.70 16.55 -4.75
C CYS A 330 10.88 17.15 -3.34
N ARG A 331 12.12 17.26 -2.83
CA ARG A 331 12.40 17.80 -1.49
C ARG A 331 11.98 19.27 -1.32
N HIS A 332 12.16 20.10 -2.34
CA HIS A 332 11.75 21.51 -2.33
C HIS A 332 10.24 21.67 -2.42
N ARG A 333 9.61 20.92 -3.35
CA ARG A 333 8.16 20.93 -3.55
C ARG A 333 7.44 20.53 -2.27
N ALA A 334 7.87 19.43 -1.65
CA ALA A 334 7.27 18.93 -0.42
C ALA A 334 7.51 19.88 0.76
N TYR A 335 8.72 20.46 0.89
CA TYR A 335 9.03 21.41 1.95
C TYR A 335 8.11 22.64 1.88
N ALA A 336 8.09 23.32 0.73
CA ALA A 336 7.31 24.54 0.54
C ALA A 336 5.80 24.25 0.62
N PHE A 337 5.35 23.09 0.12
CA PHE A 337 3.97 22.63 0.30
C PHE A 337 3.60 22.52 1.77
N VAL A 338 4.40 21.80 2.57
CA VAL A 338 4.07 21.53 3.98
C VAL A 338 4.00 22.82 4.78
N VAL A 339 4.99 23.72 4.64
CA VAL A 339 4.98 25.01 5.35
C VAL A 339 3.74 25.84 4.96
N THR A 340 3.42 25.93 3.67
CA THR A 340 2.27 26.71 3.17
C THR A 340 0.94 26.11 3.61
N ALA A 341 0.78 24.79 3.47
CA ALA A 341 -0.43 24.06 3.89
C ALA A 341 -0.66 24.21 5.40
N GLN A 342 0.38 24.03 6.20
CA GLN A 342 0.25 24.17 7.64
C GLN A 342 -0.08 25.62 8.06
N GLY A 343 0.45 26.64 7.36
CA GLY A 343 0.08 28.05 7.57
C GLY A 343 -1.39 28.35 7.26
N LEU A 344 -1.99 27.62 6.30
CA LEU A 344 -3.42 27.64 6.02
C LEU A 344 -4.26 26.82 7.02
N GLY A 345 -3.63 26.15 8.00
CA GLY A 345 -4.27 25.28 8.98
C GLY A 345 -4.55 23.85 8.47
N ILE A 346 -4.01 23.47 7.31
CA ILE A 346 -4.15 22.14 6.71
C ILE A 346 -3.07 21.21 7.28
N PRO A 347 -3.43 20.09 7.94
CA PRO A 347 -2.44 19.12 8.40
C PRO A 347 -1.74 18.50 7.20
N ALA A 348 -0.45 18.75 7.11
CA ALA A 348 0.41 18.24 6.06
C ALA A 348 1.71 17.68 6.66
N ARG A 349 2.21 16.59 6.08
CA ARG A 349 3.46 15.95 6.49
C ARG A 349 4.42 15.85 5.32
N TYR A 350 5.70 16.00 5.63
CA TYR A 350 6.81 15.78 4.72
C TYR A 350 7.29 14.35 4.86
N VAL A 351 7.12 13.55 3.81
CA VAL A 351 7.39 12.11 3.86
C VAL A 351 8.49 11.77 2.88
N PHE A 352 9.48 11.02 3.33
CA PHE A 352 10.64 10.71 2.51
C PHE A 352 11.10 9.26 2.66
N ASN A 353 11.85 8.83 1.65
CA ASN A 353 12.69 7.65 1.59
C ASN A 353 13.96 7.98 0.81
N GLU A 354 14.76 6.98 0.45
CA GLU A 354 16.07 7.15 -0.18
C GLU A 354 16.00 7.79 -1.59
N ALA A 355 14.85 7.68 -2.27
CA ALA A 355 14.70 8.12 -3.66
C ALA A 355 13.65 9.22 -3.86
N HIS A 356 12.74 9.44 -2.92
CA HIS A 356 11.64 10.37 -3.14
C HIS A 356 11.18 11.06 -1.87
N VAL A 357 10.65 12.27 -2.07
CA VAL A 357 9.92 13.04 -1.07
C VAL A 357 8.54 13.36 -1.60
N PHE A 358 7.52 13.08 -0.81
CA PHE A 358 6.12 13.37 -1.12
C PHE A 358 5.42 13.93 0.12
N VAL A 359 4.15 14.31 -0.02
CA VAL A 359 3.38 14.87 1.10
C VAL A 359 2.18 14.01 1.44
N GLU A 360 1.81 14.03 2.72
CA GLU A 360 0.52 13.52 3.18
C GLU A 360 -0.35 14.69 3.59
N VAL A 361 -1.62 14.67 3.20
CA VAL A 361 -2.61 15.69 3.58
C VAL A 361 -3.77 15.01 4.28
N TRP A 362 -4.18 15.54 5.43
CA TRP A 362 -5.39 15.04 6.10
C TRP A 362 -6.63 15.45 5.30
N ILE A 363 -7.55 14.52 5.04
CA ILE A 363 -8.81 14.80 4.35
C ILE A 363 -9.95 14.68 5.37
N PRO A 364 -10.73 15.75 5.63
CA PRO A 364 -11.85 15.72 6.58
C PRO A 364 -13.08 15.00 5.99
N GLY A 365 -14.13 14.83 6.79
CA GLY A 365 -15.41 14.25 6.38
C GLY A 365 -15.68 12.84 6.92
N ARG A 366 -16.70 12.17 6.39
CA ARG A 366 -17.17 10.86 6.89
C ARG A 366 -16.09 9.78 6.89
N ASP A 367 -15.30 9.74 5.82
CA ASP A 367 -14.20 8.79 5.67
C ASP A 367 -12.86 9.49 5.94
N ALA A 368 -12.78 10.33 6.98
CA ALA A 368 -11.59 11.15 7.22
C ALA A 368 -10.31 10.32 7.33
N GLY A 369 -9.20 10.86 6.81
CA GLY A 369 -7.92 10.17 6.84
C GLY A 369 -6.85 10.84 5.99
N TRP A 370 -5.62 10.37 6.14
CA TRP A 370 -4.49 10.84 5.35
C TRP A 370 -4.61 10.40 3.88
N LEU A 371 -4.22 11.29 2.98
CA LEU A 371 -4.07 11.05 1.55
C LEU A 371 -2.62 11.30 1.15
N ARG A 372 -2.00 10.34 0.47
CA ARG A 372 -0.72 10.53 -0.20
C ARG A 372 -0.91 11.46 -1.40
N VAL A 373 -0.04 12.46 -1.52
CA VAL A 373 0.01 13.38 -2.66
C VAL A 373 1.41 13.36 -3.24
N ASP A 374 1.50 12.97 -4.51
CA ASP A 374 2.72 13.09 -5.31
C ASP A 374 2.79 14.48 -5.95
N LEU A 375 3.90 15.17 -5.72
CA LEU A 375 4.20 16.49 -6.28
C LEU A 375 5.23 16.41 -7.42
N GLY A 376 5.76 15.21 -7.71
CA GLY A 376 6.81 14.99 -8.71
C GLY A 376 8.22 15.13 -8.14
N GLY A 377 9.21 14.64 -8.88
CA GLY A 377 10.62 14.70 -8.53
C GLY A 377 11.48 15.25 -9.66
N GLY A 378 12.78 15.00 -9.61
CA GLY A 378 13.73 15.52 -10.60
C GLY A 378 15.03 14.72 -10.71
N ALA A 379 14.95 13.40 -10.64
CA ALA A 379 16.11 12.53 -10.86
C ALA A 379 16.41 12.32 -12.36
N GLU A 380 17.64 11.95 -12.69
CA GLU A 380 18.01 11.44 -14.02
C GLU A 380 17.73 9.94 -14.09
N ARG A 381 18.15 9.20 -13.06
CA ARG A 381 18.06 7.74 -13.00
C ARG A 381 17.55 7.24 -11.65
N LEU A 382 16.69 6.23 -11.68
CA LEU A 382 16.20 5.52 -10.49
C LEU A 382 16.57 4.03 -10.58
N VAL A 383 17.36 3.55 -9.64
CA VAL A 383 17.75 2.14 -9.51
C VAL A 383 16.96 1.50 -8.38
N ILE A 384 16.09 0.57 -8.73
CA ILE A 384 15.20 -0.12 -7.80
C ILE A 384 15.78 -1.51 -7.51
N ARG A 385 16.03 -1.80 -6.23
CA ARG A 385 16.62 -3.05 -5.75
C ARG A 385 15.62 -3.88 -4.96
N GLY A 386 15.84 -5.19 -4.91
CA GLY A 386 15.00 -6.13 -4.16
C GLY A 386 13.65 -6.36 -4.83
N THR A 387 13.60 -6.50 -6.15
CA THR A 387 12.36 -6.57 -6.94
C THR A 387 12.11 -7.91 -7.61
N GLU A 388 13.06 -8.85 -7.48
CA GLU A 388 13.20 -10.09 -8.24
C GLU A 388 11.89 -10.90 -8.27
N ASP A 389 11.16 -10.94 -7.14
CA ASP A 389 9.89 -11.68 -7.00
C ASP A 389 8.68 -10.80 -6.67
N LYS A 390 8.83 -9.48 -6.75
CA LYS A 390 7.79 -8.53 -6.31
C LYS A 390 6.92 -8.06 -7.46
N LEU A 391 5.67 -7.74 -7.16
CA LEU A 391 4.79 -7.03 -8.08
C LEU A 391 4.75 -5.54 -7.81
N ARG A 392 4.34 -4.75 -8.79
CA ARG A 392 4.07 -3.33 -8.60
C ARG A 392 2.65 -3.12 -8.09
N HIS A 393 2.53 -2.36 -7.00
CA HIS A 393 1.25 -1.95 -6.45
C HIS A 393 0.45 -1.12 -7.46
N ARG A 394 -0.84 -1.42 -7.57
CA ARG A 394 -1.81 -0.65 -8.34
C ARG A 394 -2.89 -0.14 -7.37
N PRO A 395 -2.85 1.15 -7.00
CA PRO A 395 -3.90 1.77 -6.21
C PRO A 395 -5.28 1.53 -6.80
N ARG A 396 -6.27 1.20 -5.95
CA ARG A 396 -7.67 1.13 -6.39
C ARG A 396 -8.24 2.51 -6.72
N GLY A 397 -7.82 3.51 -5.95
CA GLY A 397 -8.16 4.92 -6.17
C GLY A 397 -7.20 5.60 -7.15
N ARG A 398 -7.69 6.67 -7.78
CA ARG A 398 -6.86 7.53 -8.64
C ARG A 398 -6.43 8.79 -7.88
N ASP A 399 -5.32 9.35 -8.32
CA ASP A 399 -4.89 10.71 -7.97
C ASP A 399 -5.98 11.71 -8.44
N PRO A 400 -6.63 12.44 -7.52
CA PRO A 400 -7.79 13.29 -7.83
C PRO A 400 -7.39 14.68 -8.34
N PHE A 401 -6.10 15.03 -8.27
CA PHE A 401 -5.65 16.40 -8.42
C PHE A 401 -5.28 16.72 -9.87
N GLU A 402 -5.46 17.98 -10.23
CA GLU A 402 -5.02 18.53 -11.51
C GLU A 402 -3.52 18.30 -11.71
N ARG A 403 -3.14 18.08 -12.97
CA ARG A 403 -1.75 17.86 -13.39
C ARG A 403 -1.37 19.01 -14.33
N PRO A 404 -0.57 19.98 -13.86
CA PRO A 404 -0.06 21.06 -14.71
C PRO A 404 0.75 20.54 -15.90
N GLU A 405 0.92 21.39 -16.92
CA GLU A 405 1.61 21.03 -18.16
C GLU A 405 3.03 20.45 -17.93
N PRO A 406 3.90 21.06 -17.09
CA PRO A 406 5.22 20.48 -16.80
C PRO A 406 5.14 19.05 -16.23
N TYR A 407 4.16 18.79 -15.36
CA TYR A 407 3.94 17.50 -14.74
C TYR A 407 3.44 16.45 -15.74
N VAL A 408 2.52 16.84 -16.63
CA VAL A 408 2.01 15.97 -17.70
C VAL A 408 3.11 15.63 -18.70
N ARG A 409 3.90 16.62 -19.12
CA ARG A 409 5.05 16.45 -20.02
C ARG A 409 6.06 15.45 -19.45
N ALA A 410 6.46 15.62 -18.19
CA ALA A 410 7.35 14.68 -17.51
C ALA A 410 6.83 13.23 -17.56
N LEU A 411 5.55 13.02 -17.25
CA LEU A 411 4.94 11.68 -17.34
C LEU A 411 4.86 11.15 -18.78
N ALA A 412 4.59 12.01 -19.75
CA ALA A 412 4.53 11.64 -21.17
C ALA A 412 5.90 11.24 -21.74
N GLU A 413 6.97 11.85 -21.22
CA GLU A 413 8.37 11.48 -21.49
C GLU A 413 8.82 10.21 -20.75
N GLY A 414 7.91 9.56 -20.04
CA GLY A 414 8.18 8.31 -19.32
C GLY A 414 8.87 8.50 -17.96
N GLN A 415 8.95 9.73 -17.45
CA GLN A 415 9.57 9.98 -16.15
C GLN A 415 8.77 9.33 -15.02
N SER A 416 9.47 8.75 -14.05
CA SER A 416 8.86 8.22 -12.83
C SER A 416 8.31 9.34 -11.94
N SER A 417 7.54 8.97 -10.90
CA SER A 417 7.15 9.90 -9.83
C SER A 417 8.34 10.56 -9.12
N ALA A 418 9.51 9.92 -9.07
CA ALA A 418 10.75 10.52 -8.58
C ALA A 418 11.42 11.45 -9.61
N GLY A 419 10.80 11.66 -10.78
CA GLY A 419 11.31 12.46 -11.90
C GLY A 419 12.32 11.74 -12.78
N ALA A 420 12.73 10.51 -12.42
CA ALA A 420 13.74 9.75 -13.16
C ALA A 420 13.34 9.47 -14.61
N SER A 421 14.16 9.92 -15.56
CA SER A 421 14.06 9.60 -16.99
C SER A 421 14.41 8.15 -17.32
N THR A 422 15.29 7.53 -16.53
CA THR A 422 15.66 6.12 -16.67
C THR A 422 15.32 5.36 -15.40
N ILE A 423 14.70 4.18 -15.53
CA ILE A 423 14.31 3.34 -14.39
C ILE A 423 14.86 1.93 -14.58
N GLU A 424 15.65 1.46 -13.62
CA GLU A 424 16.19 0.10 -13.57
C GLU A 424 15.50 -0.68 -12.43
N GLY A 425 15.22 -1.96 -12.66
CA GLY A 425 14.63 -2.84 -11.64
C GLY A 425 13.15 -2.59 -11.31
N LEU A 426 12.38 -1.92 -12.17
CA LEU A 426 10.96 -1.69 -11.89
C LEU A 426 10.16 -3.00 -11.86
N PRO A 427 9.45 -3.33 -10.75
CA PRO A 427 8.66 -4.56 -10.67
C PRO A 427 7.57 -4.63 -11.75
N PRO A 428 7.30 -5.83 -12.29
CA PRO A 428 6.20 -6.02 -13.22
C PRO A 428 4.85 -5.83 -12.51
N VAL A 429 3.83 -5.53 -13.30
CA VAL A 429 2.45 -5.38 -12.83
C VAL A 429 1.67 -6.68 -12.76
N ARG A 430 2.21 -7.75 -13.35
CA ARG A 430 1.65 -9.10 -13.29
C ARG A 430 2.77 -10.12 -13.27
N ARG A 431 2.59 -11.20 -12.51
CA ARG A 431 3.46 -12.36 -12.64
C ARG A 431 3.16 -13.04 -13.97
N ARG A 432 4.21 -13.39 -14.72
CA ARG A 432 4.05 -14.35 -15.81
C ARG A 432 3.66 -15.67 -15.17
N GLU A 433 2.62 -16.32 -15.68
CA GLU A 433 2.32 -17.71 -15.30
C GLU A 433 3.60 -18.51 -15.52
N ARG A 434 4.13 -19.09 -14.45
CA ARG A 434 5.27 -20.01 -14.56
C ARG A 434 4.73 -21.21 -15.34
N ALA A 435 5.11 -21.33 -16.61
CA ALA A 435 4.87 -22.55 -17.37
C ALA A 435 5.35 -23.71 -16.48
N PRO A 436 4.56 -24.79 -16.31
CA PRO A 436 4.97 -25.89 -15.46
C PRO A 436 6.34 -26.34 -15.95
N ALA A 437 7.32 -26.31 -15.04
CA ALA A 437 8.65 -26.78 -15.33
C ALA A 437 8.50 -28.17 -15.94
N SER A 438 9.00 -28.36 -17.16
CA SER A 438 9.04 -29.62 -17.87
C SER A 438 9.98 -30.58 -17.13
N GLY A 439 9.52 -31.09 -16.00
CA GLY A 439 10.10 -32.19 -15.27
C GLY A 439 9.43 -33.47 -15.74
N SER A 440 10.18 -34.23 -16.54
CA SER A 440 10.01 -35.66 -16.86
C SER A 440 8.71 -36.31 -16.38
N ALA A 441 7.79 -36.49 -17.32
CA ALA A 441 6.61 -37.34 -17.15
C ALA A 441 7.05 -38.78 -16.85
N THR A 442 6.93 -39.19 -15.60
CA THR A 442 6.80 -40.60 -15.25
C THR A 442 5.31 -40.89 -15.06
N THR A 443 4.75 -41.53 -16.08
CA THR A 443 3.55 -42.40 -16.07
C THR A 443 2.47 -42.04 -15.07
N GLY A 444 1.44 -41.34 -15.57
CA GLY A 444 0.25 -40.96 -14.82
C GLY A 444 -0.54 -42.16 -14.29
N ASP A 445 -0.90 -42.06 -13.03
CA ASP A 445 -1.95 -42.83 -12.38
C ASP A 445 -3.33 -42.20 -12.72
N PRO A 446 -4.32 -42.92 -13.28
CA PRO A 446 -5.57 -42.36 -13.81
C PRO A 446 -6.60 -41.89 -12.76
N LEU A 447 -6.21 -41.59 -11.52
CA LEU A 447 -7.15 -41.20 -10.45
C LEU A 447 -7.15 -39.70 -10.09
N ALA A 448 -6.41 -38.86 -10.82
CA ALA A 448 -6.38 -37.41 -10.61
C ALA A 448 -7.61 -36.69 -11.22
N GLY A 449 -8.79 -36.93 -10.63
CA GLY A 449 -10.02 -36.25 -11.05
C GLY A 449 -11.28 -36.60 -10.26
N ALA A 450 -11.17 -37.27 -9.10
CA ALA A 450 -12.32 -37.54 -8.25
C ALA A 450 -12.75 -36.25 -7.50
N ALA A 451 -14.02 -35.88 -7.63
CA ALA A 451 -14.62 -34.78 -6.89
C ALA A 451 -14.51 -35.06 -5.38
N LEU A 452 -13.85 -34.17 -4.63
CA LEU A 452 -13.70 -34.26 -3.17
C LEU A 452 -15.01 -33.97 -2.42
N LEU A 453 -15.96 -33.33 -3.11
CA LEU A 453 -17.28 -33.03 -2.59
C LEU A 453 -18.29 -34.11 -3.02
N PRO A 454 -19.28 -34.44 -2.17
CA PRO A 454 -20.39 -35.29 -2.58
C PRO A 454 -21.07 -34.75 -3.85
N PRO A 455 -21.57 -35.61 -4.74
CA PRO A 455 -22.26 -35.16 -5.95
C PRO A 455 -23.51 -34.35 -5.58
N PRO A 456 -23.91 -33.35 -6.41
CA PRO A 456 -25.17 -32.64 -6.24
C PRO A 456 -26.35 -33.60 -6.21
N VAL A 457 -27.36 -33.29 -5.40
CA VAL A 457 -28.64 -34.01 -5.42
C VAL A 457 -29.39 -33.61 -6.69
N ALA A 458 -29.89 -34.60 -7.41
CA ALA A 458 -30.65 -34.37 -8.63
C ALA A 458 -31.91 -33.54 -8.33
N ARG A 459 -32.11 -32.49 -9.12
CA ARG A 459 -33.32 -31.67 -9.05
C ARG A 459 -34.51 -32.47 -9.57
N ARG A 460 -35.69 -32.21 -9.02
CA ARG A 460 -36.93 -32.69 -9.61
C ARG A 460 -37.09 -32.08 -11.01
N GLU A 461 -37.39 -32.92 -11.98
CA GLU A 461 -37.60 -32.48 -13.36
C GLU A 461 -38.74 -31.47 -13.44
N ALA A 462 -38.55 -30.45 -14.28
CA ALA A 462 -39.58 -29.46 -14.55
C ALA A 462 -40.77 -30.15 -15.22
N ARG A 463 -41.96 -30.01 -14.62
CA ARG A 463 -43.23 -30.40 -15.23
C ARG A 463 -44.12 -29.18 -15.34
N ASN A 464 -44.95 -29.15 -16.37
CA ASN A 464 -45.80 -27.98 -16.70
C ASN A 464 -46.92 -27.73 -15.67
N ASP A 465 -47.19 -28.68 -14.78
CA ASP A 465 -48.18 -28.61 -13.71
C ASP A 465 -47.62 -28.08 -12.38
N LEU A 466 -46.31 -27.79 -12.30
CA LEU A 466 -45.67 -27.29 -11.09
C LEU A 466 -45.62 -25.74 -11.04
N LEU A 467 -45.85 -25.18 -9.85
CA LEU A 467 -45.75 -23.76 -9.56
C LEU A 467 -44.29 -23.30 -9.60
N ALA A 468 -43.99 -22.27 -10.40
CA ALA A 468 -42.65 -21.71 -10.48
C ALA A 468 -42.20 -21.12 -9.13
N THR A 469 -40.91 -21.28 -8.80
CA THR A 469 -40.33 -20.75 -7.56
C THR A 469 -39.12 -19.86 -7.81
N ARG A 470 -38.76 -19.05 -6.80
CA ARG A 470 -37.55 -18.24 -6.75
C ARG A 470 -36.82 -18.51 -5.44
N THR A 471 -35.53 -18.79 -5.53
CA THR A 471 -34.64 -19.04 -4.39
C THR A 471 -33.70 -17.85 -4.21
N SER A 472 -33.49 -17.39 -2.98
CA SER A 472 -32.49 -16.38 -2.63
C SER A 472 -31.41 -16.98 -1.73
N LEU A 473 -30.19 -16.43 -1.77
CA LEU A 473 -29.10 -16.79 -0.88
C LEU A 473 -28.42 -15.52 -0.34
N THR A 474 -28.04 -15.55 0.92
CA THR A 474 -27.22 -14.56 1.60
C THR A 474 -26.21 -15.30 2.45
N LEU A 475 -24.94 -14.96 2.27
CA LEU A 475 -23.83 -15.50 3.07
C LEU A 475 -23.47 -14.48 4.15
N SER A 476 -23.03 -14.96 5.32
CA SER A 476 -22.60 -14.09 6.42
C SER A 476 -21.35 -13.27 6.08
N GLU A 477 -20.52 -13.78 5.17
CA GLU A 477 -19.23 -13.20 4.82
C GLU A 477 -19.02 -13.26 3.30
N SER A 478 -18.34 -12.24 2.75
CA SER A 478 -17.95 -12.20 1.33
C SER A 478 -16.58 -12.82 1.06
N LEU A 479 -15.88 -13.25 2.12
CA LEU A 479 -14.55 -13.83 2.09
C LEU A 479 -14.51 -14.96 3.11
N VAL A 480 -14.18 -16.18 2.68
CA VAL A 480 -14.32 -17.38 3.52
C VAL A 480 -13.06 -18.22 3.38
N PHE A 481 -12.47 -18.61 4.52
CA PHE A 481 -11.29 -19.46 4.53
C PHE A 481 -11.69 -20.94 4.47
N ARG A 482 -10.86 -21.75 3.83
CA ARG A 482 -11.13 -23.20 3.71
C ARG A 482 -11.14 -23.85 5.10
N GLY A 483 -12.14 -24.69 5.35
CA GLY A 483 -12.33 -25.35 6.63
C GLY A 483 -12.99 -24.50 7.71
N ASP A 484 -13.24 -23.21 7.47
CA ASP A 484 -14.02 -22.37 8.38
C ASP A 484 -15.53 -22.57 8.14
N PRO A 485 -16.35 -22.54 9.20
CA PRO A 485 -17.80 -22.60 9.06
C PRO A 485 -18.33 -21.32 8.44
N LEU A 486 -19.06 -21.46 7.35
CA LEU A 486 -19.79 -20.40 6.67
C LEU A 486 -21.28 -20.55 6.92
N GLU A 487 -21.92 -19.46 7.34
CA GLU A 487 -23.37 -19.40 7.49
C GLU A 487 -24.02 -18.94 6.19
N GLY A 488 -24.88 -19.79 5.64
CA GLY A 488 -25.75 -19.47 4.51
C GLY A 488 -27.21 -19.41 4.94
N SER A 489 -27.93 -18.40 4.49
CA SER A 489 -29.36 -18.27 4.74
C SER A 489 -30.09 -17.75 3.51
N GLY A 490 -31.39 -18.01 3.41
CA GLY A 490 -32.17 -17.57 2.27
C GLY A 490 -33.64 -17.94 2.37
N ARG A 491 -34.37 -17.73 1.29
CA ARG A 491 -35.80 -18.01 1.20
C ARG A 491 -36.16 -18.59 -0.16
N VAL A 492 -37.18 -19.45 -0.18
CA VAL A 492 -37.84 -19.93 -1.38
C VAL A 492 -39.28 -19.43 -1.37
N VAL A 493 -39.68 -18.76 -2.46
CA VAL A 493 -41.04 -18.25 -2.67
C VAL A 493 -41.59 -18.71 -4.02
N ASP A 494 -42.91 -18.77 -4.15
CA ASP A 494 -43.56 -19.03 -5.44
C ASP A 494 -43.54 -17.78 -6.36
N ALA A 495 -44.18 -17.90 -7.52
CA ALA A 495 -44.31 -16.83 -8.51
C ALA A 495 -45.02 -15.58 -7.93
N ASP A 496 -45.98 -15.78 -7.04
CA ASP A 496 -46.79 -14.73 -6.41
C ASP A 496 -46.11 -14.15 -5.15
N GLY A 497 -45.02 -14.76 -4.68
CA GLY A 497 -44.23 -14.32 -3.53
C GLY A 497 -44.65 -14.96 -2.20
N HIS A 498 -45.54 -15.96 -2.22
CA HIS A 498 -45.88 -16.73 -1.03
C HIS A 498 -44.75 -17.69 -0.65
N PRO A 499 -44.55 -17.96 0.65
CA PRO A 499 -43.51 -18.89 1.11
C PRO A 499 -43.75 -20.32 0.66
N VAL A 500 -42.70 -20.97 0.14
CA VAL A 500 -42.70 -22.41 -0.11
C VAL A 500 -42.36 -23.13 1.19
N THR A 501 -43.32 -23.82 1.80
CA THR A 501 -43.19 -24.37 3.17
C THR A 501 -42.70 -25.82 3.22
N ILE A 502 -42.34 -26.40 2.09
CA ILE A 502 -41.95 -27.82 1.97
C ILE A 502 -40.78 -27.99 0.99
N GLY A 503 -39.97 -29.03 1.22
CA GLY A 503 -38.83 -29.39 0.38
C GLY A 503 -37.49 -28.92 0.95
N SER A 504 -36.44 -29.15 0.17
CA SER A 504 -35.05 -28.94 0.59
C SER A 504 -34.30 -28.05 -0.38
N VAL A 505 -33.34 -27.31 0.17
CA VAL A 505 -32.37 -26.49 -0.56
C VAL A 505 -31.00 -27.12 -0.41
N GLN A 506 -30.31 -27.32 -1.52
CA GLN A 506 -28.89 -27.67 -1.52
C GLN A 506 -28.04 -26.44 -1.78
N LEU A 507 -26.89 -26.36 -1.12
CA LEU A 507 -25.86 -25.37 -1.40
C LEU A 507 -24.72 -26.06 -2.15
N LEU A 508 -24.34 -25.49 -3.29
CA LEU A 508 -23.33 -26.04 -4.18
C LEU A 508 -22.16 -25.08 -4.31
N LEU A 509 -20.95 -25.63 -4.39
CA LEU A 509 -19.77 -24.91 -4.87
C LEU A 509 -19.73 -24.99 -6.40
N VAL A 510 -19.60 -23.88 -7.09
CA VAL A 510 -19.52 -23.83 -8.56
C VAL A 510 -18.25 -23.12 -9.03
N ASP A 511 -17.73 -23.56 -10.17
CA ASP A 511 -16.51 -23.03 -10.78
C ASP A 511 -16.78 -21.73 -11.55
N GLY A 512 -16.80 -20.61 -10.83
CA GLY A 512 -17.06 -19.27 -11.38
C GLY A 512 -18.50 -19.00 -11.80
N PRO A 513 -18.77 -17.80 -12.37
CA PRO A 513 -20.12 -17.34 -12.72
C PRO A 513 -20.81 -18.25 -13.73
N GLY A 514 -21.88 -18.92 -13.30
CA GLY A 514 -22.64 -19.86 -14.14
C GLY A 514 -21.90 -21.18 -14.43
N GLY A 515 -20.80 -21.45 -13.74
CA GLY A 515 -19.96 -22.63 -13.95
C GLY A 515 -20.57 -23.95 -13.52
N ARG A 516 -19.83 -25.03 -13.79
CA ARG A 516 -20.20 -26.40 -13.41
C ARG A 516 -20.18 -26.54 -11.89
N ALA A 517 -21.16 -27.25 -11.33
CA ALA A 517 -21.13 -27.65 -9.92
C ALA A 517 -19.93 -28.56 -9.64
N LEU A 518 -19.10 -28.14 -8.70
CA LEU A 518 -17.94 -28.89 -8.20
C LEU A 518 -18.38 -29.91 -7.14
N GLY A 519 -19.44 -29.61 -6.39
CA GLY A 519 -20.14 -30.56 -5.53
C GLY A 519 -20.97 -29.90 -4.43
N LEU A 520 -21.57 -30.75 -3.60
CA LEU A 520 -22.50 -30.39 -2.54
C LEU A 520 -21.77 -29.92 -1.27
N LEU A 521 -22.10 -28.72 -0.81
CA LEU A 521 -21.60 -28.17 0.45
C LEU A 521 -22.53 -28.47 1.63
N ALA A 522 -23.84 -28.34 1.41
CA ALA A 522 -24.85 -28.65 2.42
C ALA A 522 -26.22 -28.92 1.80
N LEU A 523 -27.05 -29.65 2.52
CA LEU A 523 -28.46 -29.87 2.23
C LEU A 523 -29.28 -29.49 3.47
N THR A 524 -30.30 -28.66 3.31
CA THR A 524 -31.14 -28.18 4.42
C THR A 524 -32.61 -28.13 4.02
N ALA A 525 -33.50 -28.38 4.98
CA ALA A 525 -34.94 -28.25 4.78
C ALA A 525 -35.42 -26.79 4.90
N LEU A 526 -36.56 -26.48 4.30
CA LEU A 526 -37.27 -25.21 4.48
C LEU A 526 -38.11 -25.21 5.77
N ASP A 527 -38.23 -24.06 6.40
CA ASP A 527 -39.17 -23.83 7.50
C ASP A 527 -40.58 -23.43 7.00
N ALA A 528 -41.52 -23.25 7.93
CA ALA A 528 -42.90 -22.85 7.62
C ALA A 528 -43.02 -21.44 6.99
N ALA A 529 -41.96 -20.62 7.04
CA ALA A 529 -41.89 -19.32 6.38
C ALA A 529 -41.13 -19.38 5.04
N GLY A 530 -40.77 -20.59 4.58
CA GLY A 530 -39.99 -20.87 3.39
C GLY A 530 -38.54 -20.40 3.48
N ARG A 531 -38.00 -20.28 4.69
CA ARG A 531 -36.61 -19.89 4.93
C ARG A 531 -35.75 -21.12 5.14
N PHE A 532 -34.47 -21.00 4.80
CA PHE A 532 -33.45 -21.96 5.18
C PHE A 532 -32.28 -21.23 5.84
N ARG A 533 -31.60 -21.95 6.73
CA ARG A 533 -30.33 -21.53 7.33
C ARG A 533 -29.48 -22.75 7.58
N THR A 534 -28.21 -22.69 7.22
CA THR A 534 -27.28 -23.80 7.43
C THR A 534 -25.85 -23.30 7.58
N SER A 535 -25.05 -24.09 8.30
CA SER A 535 -23.60 -23.92 8.41
C SER A 535 -22.93 -24.98 7.55
N PHE A 536 -21.94 -24.57 6.76
CA PHE A 536 -21.19 -25.48 5.89
C PHE A 536 -19.74 -25.02 5.76
N THR A 537 -18.86 -25.92 5.31
CA THR A 537 -17.43 -25.63 5.18
C THR A 537 -16.98 -25.92 3.75
N VAL A 538 -16.16 -25.03 3.18
CA VAL A 538 -15.41 -25.38 1.96
C VAL A 538 -14.29 -26.35 2.35
N PRO A 539 -14.14 -27.51 1.68
CA PRO A 539 -13.12 -28.49 2.06
C PRO A 539 -11.71 -27.91 2.09
N PRO A 540 -10.86 -28.34 3.06
CA PRO A 540 -9.50 -27.81 3.22
C PRO A 540 -8.59 -28.10 2.01
N ASP A 541 -8.87 -29.16 1.27
CA ASP A 541 -8.16 -29.66 0.11
C ASP A 541 -8.74 -29.16 -1.23
N GLN A 542 -9.87 -28.42 -1.21
CA GLN A 542 -10.36 -27.71 -2.38
C GLN A 542 -9.28 -26.72 -2.86
N ARG A 543 -8.89 -26.82 -4.13
CA ARG A 543 -7.91 -25.89 -4.72
C ARG A 543 -8.41 -24.45 -4.56
N PRO A 544 -7.55 -23.44 -4.32
CA PRO A 544 -7.98 -22.04 -4.33
C PRO A 544 -8.46 -21.62 -5.73
N GLY A 545 -9.49 -20.76 -5.80
CA GLY A 545 -10.08 -20.32 -7.06
C GLY A 545 -11.25 -19.36 -6.86
N GLY A 546 -11.71 -18.73 -7.94
CA GLY A 546 -12.90 -17.89 -7.95
C GLY A 546 -14.17 -18.73 -7.99
N TYR A 547 -14.60 -19.23 -6.85
CA TYR A 547 -15.82 -20.03 -6.73
C TYR A 547 -17.03 -19.19 -6.40
N GLU A 548 -18.22 -19.65 -6.80
CA GLU A 548 -19.48 -19.15 -6.25
C GLU A 548 -20.14 -20.23 -5.40
N VAL A 549 -20.95 -19.77 -4.44
CA VAL A 549 -21.88 -20.63 -3.72
C VAL A 549 -23.27 -20.30 -4.22
N VAL A 550 -23.98 -21.33 -4.70
CA VAL A 550 -25.37 -21.19 -5.17
C VAL A 550 -26.29 -22.04 -4.32
N ALA A 551 -27.49 -21.54 -4.07
CA ALA A 551 -28.56 -22.29 -3.44
C ALA A 551 -29.53 -22.81 -4.52
N GLU A 552 -29.83 -24.09 -4.50
CA GLU A 552 -30.81 -24.72 -5.39
C GLU A 552 -31.92 -25.37 -4.57
N PHE A 553 -33.16 -24.91 -4.78
CA PHE A 553 -34.35 -25.61 -4.31
C PHE A 553 -34.61 -26.82 -5.21
N LEU A 554 -34.72 -28.01 -4.61
CA LEU A 554 -34.81 -29.27 -5.35
C LEU A 554 -36.18 -29.52 -6.00
N GLY A 555 -37.21 -28.74 -5.64
CA GLY A 555 -38.60 -28.97 -6.04
C GLY A 555 -39.34 -29.91 -5.08
N ALA A 556 -40.64 -29.66 -4.87
CA ALA A 556 -41.53 -30.47 -4.03
C ALA A 556 -42.98 -30.16 -4.42
N ASP A 557 -43.86 -31.14 -4.63
CA ASP A 557 -45.23 -30.87 -5.11
C ASP A 557 -45.98 -29.90 -4.19
N PRO A 558 -46.61 -28.84 -4.72
CA PRO A 558 -46.82 -28.51 -6.14
C PRO A 558 -45.73 -27.60 -6.78
N TYR A 559 -44.60 -27.38 -6.14
CA TYR A 559 -43.56 -26.41 -6.51
C TYR A 559 -42.43 -26.97 -7.39
N ALA A 560 -42.07 -26.21 -8.42
CA ALA A 560 -40.92 -26.48 -9.29
C ALA A 560 -39.59 -26.11 -8.62
N ALA A 561 -38.50 -26.77 -9.05
CA ALA A 561 -37.14 -26.46 -8.63
C ALA A 561 -36.70 -25.05 -9.10
N SER A 562 -35.82 -24.39 -8.35
CA SER A 562 -35.23 -23.09 -8.73
C SER A 562 -33.82 -22.92 -8.17
N ARG A 563 -33.07 -21.96 -8.73
CA ARG A 563 -31.68 -21.66 -8.34
C ARG A 563 -31.54 -20.18 -7.97
N SER A 564 -30.70 -19.88 -6.99
CA SER A 564 -30.36 -18.52 -6.62
C SER A 564 -29.60 -17.82 -7.74
N PRO A 565 -29.81 -16.50 -7.92
CA PRO A 565 -29.09 -15.72 -8.91
C PRO A 565 -27.61 -15.60 -8.62
#